data_AF-A0A226DEF2-F1
#
_entry.id   AF-A0A226DEF2-F1
#
_cell.length_a   1.000
_cell.length_b   1.000
_cell.length_c   1.000
_cell.angle_alpha   90.00
_cell.angle_beta   90.00
_cell.angle_gamma   90.00
#
_symmetry.space_group_name_H-M   'P 1'
#
loop_
_entity.id
_entity.type
_entity.pdbx_description
1 polymer ?
#
loop_
_entity_poly.entity_id
_entity_poly.type
_entity_poly.pdbx_seq_one_letter_code
_entity_poly.pdbx_strand_id
1 'polypeptide(L)'
;MYRTEFIPLLEFRLRIFKYFKCVNFEFNPKSGRFITCSSPRYISSYRRQSLLSLVYCTLLGLNLCFGPITIFQKLQGFAFFILFLNGLILRWDYNLEYGRSQCQMIHTLVAFEAAIVSDLPHLSATLEKKAVLLLIKFCEILSPMVPMLFFSSFGLLHVPHRSCYLCCQAARMVKLPLQDTWLALGLLTSSSDLQKQFDFIKVYQNLAILEKSFNAFLSEKLIIMVLFGNPVIQIFALFGCISFRQEFPMPGFLVFPLFLVASGMSSIIIITLASRINGFSRDVLTSLERATFNQGTKVKRRELIACNVLKIKFGPNFIDNATPLVLQNFCINQALSLILLKGSGL
;
A
#
# COMPACT_ATOMS: atom_id res chain seq x y z
N MET A 1 -10.87 14.37 -7.86
CA MET A 1 -10.29 13.01 -7.95
C MET A 1 -10.86 12.07 -6.90
N TYR A 2 -10.76 12.36 -5.60
CA TYR A 2 -11.30 11.49 -4.57
C TYR A 2 -12.81 11.36 -4.67
N ARG A 3 -13.55 12.48 -4.69
CA ARG A 3 -15.00 12.46 -4.81
C ARG A 3 -15.49 11.83 -6.12
N THR A 4 -14.80 12.12 -7.22
CA THR A 4 -15.26 11.79 -8.58
C THR A 4 -14.84 10.40 -9.05
N GLU A 5 -13.62 9.97 -8.74
CA GLU A 5 -13.04 8.72 -9.24
C GLU A 5 -12.90 7.69 -8.12
N PHE A 6 -12.36 8.10 -6.97
CA PHE A 6 -12.03 7.18 -5.88
C PHE A 6 -13.24 6.70 -5.08
N ILE A 7 -14.12 7.60 -4.63
CA ILE A 7 -15.27 7.25 -3.78
C ILE A 7 -16.18 6.25 -4.49
N PRO A 8 -16.56 6.43 -5.77
CA PRO A 8 -17.38 5.44 -6.48
C PRO A 8 -16.71 4.07 -6.57
N LEU A 9 -15.39 4.05 -6.85
CA LEU A 9 -14.61 2.82 -6.92
C LEU A 9 -14.52 2.13 -5.54
N LEU A 10 -14.30 2.90 -4.48
CA LEU A 10 -14.24 2.41 -3.11
C LEU A 10 -15.61 1.89 -2.65
N GLU A 11 -16.70 2.60 -2.97
CA GLU A 11 -18.06 2.18 -2.66
C GLU A 11 -18.39 0.85 -3.34
N PHE A 12 -18.08 0.71 -4.64
CA PHE A 12 -18.24 -0.55 -5.36
C PHE A 12 -17.49 -1.71 -4.68
N ARG A 13 -16.24 -1.48 -4.29
CA ARG A 13 -15.43 -2.49 -3.56
C ARG A 13 -16.00 -2.80 -2.18
N LEU A 14 -16.48 -1.80 -1.45
CA LEU A 14 -17.09 -2.00 -0.14
C LEU A 14 -18.39 -2.79 -0.20
N ARG A 15 -19.18 -2.66 -1.27
CA ARG A 15 -20.36 -3.52 -1.48
C ARG A 15 -19.94 -4.99 -1.61
N ILE A 16 -18.89 -5.27 -2.38
CA ILE A 16 -18.31 -6.62 -2.50
C ILE A 16 -17.80 -7.09 -1.13
N PHE A 17 -17.07 -6.26 -0.40
CA PHE A 17 -16.53 -6.64 0.92
C PHE A 17 -17.58 -6.82 1.98
N LYS A 18 -18.67 -6.06 1.94
CA LYS A 18 -19.81 -6.21 2.84
C LYS A 18 -20.49 -7.55 2.62
N TYR A 19 -20.67 -7.95 1.36
CA TYR A 19 -21.18 -9.29 1.02
C TYR A 19 -20.30 -10.39 1.63
N PHE A 20 -18.99 -10.22 1.56
CA PHE A 20 -18.03 -11.14 2.15
C PHE A 20 -17.72 -10.93 3.63
N LYS A 21 -18.27 -9.89 4.28
CA LYS A 21 -18.02 -9.50 5.69
C LYS A 21 -16.55 -9.26 6.06
N CYS A 22 -15.72 -8.80 5.13
CA CYS A 22 -14.27 -8.63 5.35
C CYS A 22 -13.82 -7.26 5.83
N VAL A 23 -14.73 -6.30 6.00
CA VAL A 23 -14.40 -4.91 6.38
C VAL A 23 -15.35 -4.42 7.46
N ASN A 24 -14.87 -3.72 8.48
CA ASN A 24 -15.67 -3.28 9.63
C ASN A 24 -16.32 -1.89 9.45
N PHE A 25 -16.37 -1.36 8.23
CA PHE A 25 -16.96 -0.06 7.93
C PHE A 25 -17.89 -0.11 6.71
N GLU A 26 -18.82 0.84 6.66
CA GLU A 26 -19.85 0.99 5.65
C GLU A 26 -19.91 2.45 5.19
N PHE A 27 -20.21 2.67 3.91
CA PHE A 27 -20.47 4.01 3.40
C PHE A 27 -21.93 4.40 3.70
N ASN A 28 -22.13 5.50 4.42
CA ASN A 28 -23.47 6.04 4.65
C ASN A 28 -23.79 7.08 3.57
N PRO A 29 -24.71 6.79 2.63
CA PRO A 29 -25.04 7.69 1.53
C PRO A 29 -25.70 8.99 2.01
N LYS A 30 -26.40 8.99 3.15
CA LYS A 30 -27.06 10.18 3.69
C LYS A 30 -26.05 11.21 4.19
N SER A 31 -24.98 10.75 4.82
CA SER A 31 -23.93 11.64 5.35
C SER A 31 -22.77 11.84 4.38
N GLY A 32 -22.68 11.04 3.30
CA GLY A 32 -21.51 10.99 2.42
C GLY A 32 -20.23 10.58 3.17
N ARG A 33 -20.37 9.75 4.21
CA ARG A 33 -19.30 9.46 5.18
C ARG A 33 -19.22 7.97 5.47
N PHE A 34 -17.99 7.46 5.59
CA PHE A 34 -17.72 6.12 6.12
C PHE A 34 -18.00 6.06 7.63
N ILE A 35 -18.79 5.06 8.04
CA ILE A 35 -19.15 4.79 9.43
C ILE A 35 -18.72 3.37 9.79
N THR A 36 -18.36 3.14 11.05
CA THR A 36 -18.08 1.79 11.55
C THR A 36 -19.36 0.99 11.65
N CYS A 37 -19.33 -0.29 11.24
CA CYS A 37 -20.47 -1.19 11.36
C CYS A 37 -20.79 -1.45 12.84
N SER A 38 -22.01 -1.11 13.29
CA SER A 38 -22.46 -1.32 14.67
C SER A 38 -23.10 -2.68 14.92
N SER A 39 -23.38 -3.45 13.86
CA SER A 39 -24.08 -4.73 13.99
C SER A 39 -23.21 -5.79 14.71
N PRO A 40 -23.62 -6.32 15.87
CA PRO A 40 -22.82 -7.29 16.63
C PRO A 40 -22.63 -8.61 15.87
N ARG A 41 -23.63 -9.02 15.08
CA ARG A 41 -23.53 -10.21 14.21
C ARG A 41 -22.46 -10.03 13.14
N TYR A 42 -22.37 -8.83 12.57
CA TYR A 42 -21.38 -8.50 11.55
C TYR A 42 -19.97 -8.50 12.15
N ILE A 43 -19.77 -7.83 13.29
CA ILE A 43 -18.51 -7.81 14.03
C ILE A 43 -18.06 -9.24 14.40
N SER A 44 -18.97 -10.06 14.91
CA SER A 44 -18.68 -11.47 15.23
C SER A 44 -18.26 -12.27 13.99
N SER A 45 -18.94 -12.08 12.85
CA SER A 45 -18.53 -12.70 11.59
C SER A 45 -17.14 -12.24 11.12
N TYR A 46 -16.84 -10.93 11.20
CA TYR A 46 -15.53 -10.39 10.85
C TYR A 46 -14.41 -10.99 11.72
N ARG A 47 -14.60 -11.04 13.05
CA ARG A 47 -13.64 -11.66 13.98
C ARG A 47 -13.40 -13.14 13.68
N ARG A 48 -14.45 -13.91 13.41
CA ARG A 48 -14.33 -15.32 13.01
C ARG A 48 -13.54 -15.48 11.72
N GLN A 49 -13.71 -14.59 10.74
CA GLN A 49 -12.91 -14.62 9.52
C GLN A 49 -11.45 -14.29 9.76
N SER A 50 -11.14 -13.30 10.59
CA SER A 50 -9.74 -12.97 10.92
C SER A 50 -9.05 -14.13 11.65
N LEU A 51 -9.76 -14.81 12.57
CA LEU A 51 -9.27 -16.03 13.22
C LEU A 51 -9.09 -17.18 12.21
N LEU A 52 -10.05 -17.35 11.29
CA LEU A 52 -9.94 -18.37 10.24
C LEU A 52 -8.74 -18.10 9.32
N SER A 53 -8.47 -16.84 8.98
CA SER A 53 -7.28 -16.45 8.21
C SER A 53 -5.97 -16.72 8.97
N LEU A 54 -5.95 -16.50 10.28
CA LEU A 54 -4.80 -16.86 11.13
C LEU A 54 -4.58 -18.37 11.11
N VAL A 55 -5.61 -19.16 11.41
CA VAL A 55 -5.53 -20.64 11.39
C VAL A 55 -5.07 -21.14 10.02
N TYR A 56 -5.62 -20.58 8.95
CA TYR A 56 -5.20 -20.93 7.58
C TYR A 56 -3.72 -20.63 7.33
N CYS A 57 -3.23 -19.44 7.71
CA CYS A 57 -1.82 -19.10 7.55
C CYS A 57 -0.92 -20.04 8.38
N THR A 58 -1.33 -20.38 9.60
CA THR A 58 -0.60 -21.33 10.45
C THR A 58 -0.54 -22.71 9.82
N LEU A 59 -1.67 -23.25 9.34
CA LEU A 59 -1.72 -24.55 8.67
C LEU A 59 -0.90 -24.56 7.37
N LEU A 60 -0.95 -23.48 6.59
CA LEU A 60 -0.12 -23.34 5.39
C LEU A 60 1.37 -23.34 5.76
N GLY A 61 1.78 -22.60 6.80
CA GLY A 61 3.15 -22.59 7.30
C GLY A 61 3.60 -23.98 7.77
N LEU A 62 2.78 -24.67 8.57
CA LEU A 62 3.07 -26.04 9.02
C LEU A 62 3.20 -27.02 7.86
N ASN A 63 2.32 -26.92 6.85
CA ASN A 63 2.40 -27.76 5.65
C ASN A 63 3.66 -27.45 4.82
N LEU A 64 4.13 -26.20 4.79
CA LEU A 64 5.38 -25.84 4.12
C LEU A 64 6.61 -26.43 4.83
N CYS A 65 6.61 -26.38 6.16
CA CYS A 65 7.71 -26.89 6.97
C CYS A 65 7.75 -28.43 6.98
N PHE A 66 6.62 -29.07 7.29
CA PHE A 66 6.55 -30.50 7.62
C PHE A 66 5.81 -31.34 6.57
N GLY A 67 5.14 -30.71 5.61
CA GLY A 67 4.37 -31.43 4.60
C GLY A 67 5.26 -32.19 3.61
N PRO A 68 4.79 -33.33 3.09
CA PRO A 68 5.48 -34.14 2.07
C PRO A 68 5.33 -33.53 0.68
N ILE A 69 5.65 -32.24 0.55
CA ILE A 69 5.57 -31.49 -0.70
C ILE A 69 6.96 -31.31 -1.32
N THR A 70 7.01 -31.24 -2.64
CA THR A 70 8.27 -31.08 -3.37
C THR A 70 8.91 -29.72 -3.07
N ILE A 71 10.22 -29.60 -3.24
CA ILE A 71 10.96 -28.33 -3.03
C ILE A 71 10.33 -27.19 -3.85
N PHE A 72 9.87 -27.50 -5.06
CA PHE A 72 9.15 -26.56 -5.91
C PHE A 72 7.86 -26.04 -5.25
N GLN A 73 7.01 -26.97 -4.81
CA GLN A 73 5.75 -26.62 -4.16
C GLN A 73 5.99 -25.86 -2.85
N LYS A 74 7.08 -26.16 -2.14
CA LYS A 74 7.52 -25.38 -0.97
C LYS A 74 7.89 -23.96 -1.37
N LEU A 75 8.69 -23.76 -2.42
CA LEU A 75 9.13 -22.45 -2.87
C LEU A 75 7.93 -21.58 -3.34
N GLN A 76 7.08 -22.16 -4.18
CA GLN A 76 5.88 -21.49 -4.66
C GLN A 76 4.93 -21.19 -3.49
N GLY A 77 4.66 -22.19 -2.66
CA GLY A 77 3.78 -22.06 -1.50
C GLY A 77 4.32 -21.07 -0.46
N PHE A 78 5.64 -20.92 -0.33
CA PHE A 78 6.26 -19.93 0.53
C PHE A 78 5.96 -18.50 0.06
N ALA A 79 6.05 -18.22 -1.24
CA ALA A 79 5.67 -16.90 -1.77
C ALA A 79 4.19 -16.57 -1.48
N PHE A 80 3.31 -17.55 -1.64
CA PHE A 80 1.90 -17.40 -1.26
C PHE A 80 1.72 -17.24 0.25
N PHE A 81 2.46 -17.98 1.07
CA PHE A 81 2.43 -17.86 2.52
C PHE A 81 2.81 -16.46 2.97
N ILE A 82 3.89 -15.88 2.44
CA ILE A 82 4.29 -14.50 2.75
C ILE A 82 3.21 -13.51 2.30
N LEU A 83 2.60 -13.72 1.12
CA LEU A 83 1.49 -12.89 0.66
C LEU A 83 0.28 -12.97 1.60
N PHE A 84 -0.11 -14.16 2.04
CA PHE A 84 -1.22 -14.36 2.98
C PHE A 84 -0.90 -13.83 4.37
N LEU A 85 0.33 -14.00 4.84
CA LEU A 85 0.80 -13.45 6.11
C LEU A 85 0.76 -11.93 6.09
N ASN A 86 1.21 -11.30 5.00
CA ASN A 86 1.10 -9.85 4.81
C ASN A 86 -0.37 -9.40 4.82
N GLY A 87 -1.25 -10.11 4.11
CA GLY A 87 -2.69 -9.86 4.13
C GLY A 87 -3.29 -9.99 5.53
N LEU A 88 -2.86 -10.98 6.30
CA LEU A 88 -3.26 -11.21 7.69
C LEU A 88 -2.81 -10.04 8.58
N ILE A 89 -1.54 -9.63 8.51
CA ILE A 89 -0.98 -8.52 9.30
C ILE A 89 -1.76 -7.23 9.01
N LEU A 90 -2.00 -6.91 7.74
CA LEU A 90 -2.76 -5.70 7.36
C LEU A 90 -4.22 -5.75 7.81
N ARG A 91 -4.83 -6.94 7.79
CA ARG A 91 -6.22 -7.16 8.18
C ARG A 91 -6.38 -7.30 9.70
N TRP A 92 -5.31 -7.58 10.43
CA TRP A 92 -5.41 -7.89 11.86
C TRP A 92 -5.90 -6.68 12.65
N ASP A 93 -7.19 -6.68 12.97
CA ASP A 93 -7.87 -5.64 13.73
C ASP A 93 -8.93 -6.27 14.65
N TYR A 94 -8.47 -7.09 15.60
CA TYR A 94 -9.38 -7.81 16.50
C TYR A 94 -10.16 -6.85 17.42
N ASN A 95 -9.51 -5.76 17.84
CA ASN A 95 -10.07 -4.73 18.71
C ASN A 95 -10.93 -3.70 17.96
N LEU A 96 -10.97 -3.74 16.61
CA LEU A 96 -11.70 -2.80 15.75
C LEU A 96 -11.22 -1.34 15.84
N GLU A 97 -10.06 -1.10 16.47
CA GLU A 97 -9.49 0.24 16.62
C GLU A 97 -8.95 0.75 15.29
N TYR A 98 -8.39 -0.15 14.47
CA TYR A 98 -7.78 0.22 13.20
C TYR A 98 -8.82 0.60 12.14
N GLY A 99 -10.01 -0.01 12.17
CA GLY A 99 -11.13 0.39 11.31
C GLY A 99 -11.53 1.86 11.51
N ARG A 100 -11.47 2.36 12.75
CA ARG A 100 -11.75 3.77 13.05
C ARG A 100 -10.66 4.68 12.49
N SER A 101 -9.38 4.33 12.61
CA SER A 101 -8.28 5.14 12.07
C SER A 101 -8.29 5.17 10.52
N GLN A 102 -8.64 4.05 9.88
CA GLN A 102 -8.85 4.00 8.42
C GLN A 102 -9.95 4.95 7.96
N CYS A 103 -11.11 4.87 8.61
CA CYS A 103 -12.24 5.75 8.30
C CYS A 103 -11.84 7.21 8.50
N GLN A 104 -11.19 7.54 9.62
CA GLN A 104 -10.73 8.89 9.91
C GLN A 104 -9.74 9.40 8.86
N MET A 105 -8.78 8.59 8.42
CA MET A 105 -7.86 8.96 7.36
C MET A 105 -8.60 9.27 6.05
N ILE A 106 -9.55 8.42 5.64
CA ILE A 106 -10.37 8.67 4.44
C ILE A 106 -11.18 9.97 4.58
N HIS A 107 -11.75 10.24 5.77
CA HIS A 107 -12.45 11.49 6.03
C HIS A 107 -11.54 12.70 5.93
N THR A 108 -10.34 12.64 6.50
CA THR A 108 -9.34 13.70 6.39
C THR A 108 -8.97 13.95 4.93
N LEU A 109 -8.84 12.90 4.11
CA LEU A 109 -8.56 13.02 2.68
C LEU A 109 -9.71 13.66 1.89
N VAL A 110 -10.95 13.23 2.14
CA VAL A 110 -12.12 13.81 1.47
C VAL A 110 -12.34 15.26 1.91
N ALA A 111 -12.11 15.58 3.19
CA ALA A 111 -12.18 16.94 3.70
C ALA A 111 -11.07 17.84 3.12
N PHE A 112 -9.85 17.31 3.03
CA PHE A 112 -8.72 17.97 2.39
C PHE A 112 -9.01 18.28 0.92
N GLU A 113 -9.52 17.30 0.17
CA GLU A 113 -9.91 17.52 -1.22
C GLU A 113 -11.00 18.59 -1.32
N ALA A 114 -12.06 18.49 -0.52
CA ALA A 114 -13.16 19.45 -0.56
C ALA A 114 -12.72 20.87 -0.19
N ALA A 115 -11.71 21.03 0.67
CA ALA A 115 -11.23 22.33 1.13
C ALA A 115 -10.20 22.98 0.19
N ILE A 116 -9.50 22.19 -0.64
CA ILE A 116 -8.37 22.67 -1.45
C ILE A 116 -8.65 22.52 -2.94
N VAL A 117 -9.26 21.42 -3.37
CA VAL A 117 -9.46 21.10 -4.79
C VAL A 117 -10.66 21.80 -5.39
N SER A 118 -11.65 22.22 -4.59
CA SER A 118 -12.78 23.02 -5.10
C SER A 118 -12.33 24.34 -5.73
N ASP A 119 -11.23 24.91 -5.22
CA ASP A 119 -10.79 26.26 -5.56
C ASP A 119 -9.64 26.23 -6.59
N LEU A 120 -9.14 25.04 -6.93
CA LEU A 120 -8.01 24.86 -7.83
C LEU A 120 -8.47 24.86 -9.30
N PRO A 121 -7.83 25.66 -10.19
CA PRO A 121 -8.07 25.53 -11.62
C PRO A 121 -7.69 24.12 -12.09
N HIS A 122 -8.33 23.65 -13.16
CA HIS A 122 -8.18 22.28 -13.65
C HIS A 122 -6.71 21.96 -13.96
N LEU A 123 -6.02 21.28 -13.04
CA LEU A 123 -4.61 20.89 -13.23
C LEU A 123 -4.51 19.85 -14.36
N SER A 124 -3.49 20.02 -15.20
CA SER A 124 -3.13 19.03 -16.20
C SER A 124 -2.63 17.75 -15.54
N ALA A 125 -2.88 16.60 -16.16
CA ALA A 125 -2.49 15.31 -15.61
C ALA A 125 -0.96 15.16 -15.63
N THR A 126 -0.34 15.19 -14.45
CA THR A 126 1.10 14.97 -14.29
C THR A 126 1.48 13.52 -14.64
N LEU A 127 2.74 13.29 -15.03
CA LEU A 127 3.27 11.95 -15.29
C LEU A 127 3.16 11.04 -14.05
N GLU A 128 3.28 11.62 -12.85
CA GLU A 128 3.10 10.92 -11.58
C GLU A 128 1.66 10.42 -11.41
N LYS A 129 0.67 11.25 -11.72
CA LYS A 129 -0.74 10.85 -11.72
C LYS A 129 -0.97 9.64 -12.64
N LYS A 130 -0.38 9.68 -13.84
CA LYS A 130 -0.48 8.58 -14.82
C LYS A 130 0.19 7.30 -14.29
N ALA A 131 1.36 7.40 -13.68
CA ALA A 131 2.08 6.26 -13.11
C ALA A 131 1.31 5.60 -11.95
N VAL A 132 0.75 6.41 -11.06
CA VAL A 132 -0.11 5.94 -9.96
C VAL A 132 -1.36 5.24 -10.52
N LEU A 133 -2.05 5.86 -11.47
CA LEU A 133 -3.24 5.26 -12.08
C LEU A 133 -2.90 3.94 -12.79
N LEU A 134 -1.77 3.87 -13.48
CA LEU A 134 -1.28 2.63 -14.10
C LEU A 134 -1.04 1.53 -13.06
N LEU A 135 -0.41 1.86 -11.93
CA LEU A 135 -0.19 0.90 -10.84
C LEU A 135 -1.51 0.42 -10.21
N ILE A 136 -2.51 1.30 -10.07
CA ILE A 136 -3.85 0.92 -9.58
C ILE A 136 -4.46 -0.11 -10.54
N LYS A 137 -4.49 0.19 -11.84
CA LYS A 137 -5.01 -0.73 -12.87
C LYS A 137 -4.25 -2.05 -12.89
N PHE A 138 -2.93 -2.00 -12.74
CA PHE A 138 -2.09 -3.21 -12.65
C PHE A 138 -2.46 -4.06 -11.42
N CYS A 139 -2.62 -3.44 -10.25
CA CYS A 139 -3.08 -4.14 -9.05
C CYS A 139 -4.52 -4.68 -9.18
N GLU A 140 -5.37 -4.00 -9.97
CA GLU A 140 -6.71 -4.47 -10.28
C GLU A 140 -6.70 -5.76 -11.11
N ILE A 141 -5.82 -5.84 -12.10
CA ILE A 141 -5.66 -7.03 -12.95
C ILE A 141 -4.98 -8.17 -12.17
N LEU A 142 -3.97 -7.86 -11.36
CA LEU A 142 -3.23 -8.88 -10.62
C LEU A 142 -4.05 -9.59 -9.55
N SER A 143 -4.95 -8.88 -8.87
CA SER A 143 -5.63 -9.47 -7.71
C SER A 143 -6.62 -10.60 -8.00
N PRO A 144 -7.34 -10.68 -9.14
CA PRO A 144 -8.04 -11.91 -9.51
C PRO A 144 -7.08 -12.97 -10.08
N MET A 145 -6.00 -12.55 -10.74
CA MET A 145 -5.03 -13.45 -11.37
C MET A 145 -4.24 -14.29 -10.35
N VAL A 146 -3.82 -13.70 -9.22
CA VAL A 146 -3.04 -14.42 -8.20
C VAL A 146 -3.81 -15.60 -7.59
N PRO A 147 -5.08 -15.46 -7.14
CA PRO A 147 -5.89 -16.61 -6.73
C PRO A 147 -6.10 -17.62 -7.84
N MET A 148 -6.37 -17.19 -9.07
CA MET A 148 -6.54 -18.13 -10.21
C MET A 148 -5.30 -18.98 -10.43
N LEU A 149 -4.11 -18.37 -10.37
CA LEU A 149 -2.83 -19.08 -10.47
C LEU A 149 -2.56 -19.99 -9.26
N PHE A 150 -2.95 -19.57 -8.06
CA PHE A 150 -2.89 -20.42 -6.87
C PHE A 150 -3.74 -21.68 -7.04
N PHE A 151 -5.00 -21.51 -7.47
CA PHE A 151 -5.91 -22.63 -7.69
C PHE A 151 -5.45 -23.56 -8.81
N SER A 152 -4.92 -23.01 -9.91
CA SER A 152 -4.39 -23.84 -11.00
C SER A 152 -3.13 -24.61 -10.61
N SER A 153 -2.28 -24.04 -9.74
CA SER A 153 -1.01 -24.67 -9.34
C SER A 153 -1.17 -25.71 -8.23
N PHE A 154 -2.05 -25.47 -7.25
CA PHE A 154 -2.23 -26.36 -6.09
C PHE A 154 -3.40 -27.34 -6.23
N GLY A 155 -4.02 -27.41 -7.41
CA GLY A 155 -4.94 -28.47 -7.84
C GLY A 155 -5.87 -29.02 -6.76
N LEU A 156 -7.07 -28.44 -6.64
CA LEU A 156 -8.22 -29.04 -5.92
C LEU A 156 -7.99 -29.48 -4.46
N LEU A 157 -6.90 -29.09 -3.78
CA LEU A 157 -6.88 -29.17 -2.33
C LEU A 157 -8.10 -28.38 -1.85
N HIS A 158 -9.08 -29.09 -1.27
CA HIS A 158 -10.42 -28.66 -0.90
C HIS A 158 -10.38 -27.55 0.18
N VAL A 159 -9.74 -26.43 -0.12
CA VAL A 159 -9.74 -25.26 0.75
C VAL A 159 -11.01 -24.49 0.43
N PRO A 160 -11.89 -24.24 1.42
CA PRO A 160 -13.18 -23.62 1.18
C PRO A 160 -13.02 -22.27 0.48
N HIS A 161 -13.67 -22.20 -0.69
CA HIS A 161 -13.67 -21.18 -1.75
C HIS A 161 -13.85 -19.70 -1.31
N ARG A 162 -14.10 -19.45 -0.02
CA ARG A 162 -14.41 -18.11 0.52
C ARG A 162 -13.24 -17.44 1.25
N SER A 163 -12.21 -18.19 1.68
CA SER A 163 -11.13 -17.61 2.49
C SER A 163 -10.00 -16.98 1.64
N CYS A 164 -9.72 -17.55 0.47
CA CYS A 164 -8.58 -17.16 -0.37
C CYS A 164 -8.82 -15.84 -1.15
N TYR A 165 -10.04 -15.64 -1.67
CA TYR A 165 -10.45 -14.41 -2.38
C TYR A 165 -10.41 -13.15 -1.49
N LEU A 166 -10.59 -13.32 -0.18
CA LEU A 166 -10.63 -12.23 0.80
C LEU A 166 -9.25 -11.72 1.18
N CYS A 167 -8.21 -12.56 1.15
CA CYS A 167 -6.87 -12.17 1.55
C CYS A 167 -6.20 -11.29 0.48
N CYS A 168 -6.41 -11.60 -0.82
CA CYS A 168 -5.93 -10.77 -1.93
C CYS A 168 -6.61 -9.39 -2.01
N GLN A 169 -7.86 -9.25 -1.54
CA GLN A 169 -8.54 -7.97 -1.57
C GLN A 169 -8.24 -7.07 -0.36
N ALA A 170 -7.90 -7.64 0.82
CA ALA A 170 -7.49 -6.84 1.98
C ALA A 170 -6.19 -6.04 1.71
N ALA A 171 -5.24 -6.62 0.95
CA ALA A 171 -4.04 -5.92 0.50
C ALA A 171 -4.34 -4.70 -0.43
N ARG A 172 -5.53 -4.65 -1.06
CA ARG A 172 -5.94 -3.50 -1.89
C ARG A 172 -6.37 -2.28 -1.07
N MET A 173 -6.85 -2.46 0.17
CA MET A 173 -7.39 -1.33 0.95
C MET A 173 -6.31 -0.45 1.59
N VAL A 174 -5.07 -0.94 1.70
CA VAL A 174 -3.94 -0.12 2.22
C VAL A 174 -3.21 0.60 1.09
N LYS A 175 -3.27 0.09 -0.16
CA LYS A 175 -2.69 0.76 -1.34
C LYS A 175 -3.47 2.01 -1.76
N LEU A 176 -4.79 2.00 -1.59
CA LEU A 176 -5.70 3.05 -2.04
C LEU A 176 -5.48 4.41 -1.33
N PRO A 177 -5.49 4.51 0.02
CA PRO A 177 -5.27 5.79 0.68
C PRO A 177 -3.86 6.32 0.47
N LEU A 178 -2.86 5.43 0.33
CA LEU A 178 -1.50 5.83 -0.03
C LEU A 178 -1.54 6.61 -1.34
N GLN A 179 -1.87 5.92 -2.43
CA GLN A 179 -1.70 6.40 -3.79
C GLN A 179 -2.34 7.77 -4.04
N ASP A 180 -3.52 7.98 -3.49
CA ASP A 180 -4.24 9.20 -3.73
C ASP A 180 -3.72 10.35 -2.85
N THR A 181 -3.16 10.06 -1.66
CA THR A 181 -2.55 11.08 -0.79
C THR A 181 -1.30 11.62 -1.47
N TRP A 182 -0.53 10.71 -2.09
CA TRP A 182 0.62 11.05 -2.91
C TRP A 182 0.26 11.87 -4.14
N LEU A 183 -0.89 11.57 -4.76
CA LEU A 183 -1.36 12.28 -5.95
C LEU A 183 -1.84 13.70 -5.63
N ALA A 184 -2.49 13.89 -4.48
CA ALA A 184 -2.82 15.21 -3.97
C ALA A 184 -1.55 16.04 -3.69
N LEU A 185 -0.49 15.44 -3.15
CA LEU A 185 0.78 16.12 -2.96
C LEU A 185 1.46 16.43 -4.30
N GLY A 186 1.50 15.46 -5.22
CA GLY A 186 1.99 15.60 -6.60
C GLY A 186 1.29 16.72 -7.39
N LEU A 187 0.01 16.98 -7.12
CA LEU A 187 -0.73 18.07 -7.76
C LEU A 187 -0.37 19.44 -7.17
N LEU A 188 -0.09 19.52 -5.87
CA LEU A 188 0.36 20.76 -5.25
C LEU A 188 1.78 21.15 -5.69
N THR A 189 2.56 20.18 -6.21
CA THR A 189 3.93 20.44 -6.70
C THR A 189 3.97 21.08 -8.08
N SER A 190 3.04 20.71 -8.94
CA SER A 190 3.08 21.10 -10.35
C SER A 190 2.54 22.51 -10.59
N SER A 191 1.96 23.16 -9.58
CA SER A 191 1.40 24.50 -9.73
C SER A 191 2.30 25.53 -9.08
N SER A 192 3.31 25.98 -9.82
CA SER A 192 4.03 27.22 -9.53
C SER A 192 3.09 28.44 -9.56
N ASP A 193 1.97 28.35 -10.27
CA ASP A 193 0.96 29.42 -10.38
C ASP A 193 0.04 29.53 -9.17
N LEU A 194 -0.14 28.45 -8.42
CA LEU A 194 -0.85 28.48 -7.14
C LEU A 194 -0.24 29.49 -6.18
N GLN A 195 1.06 29.80 -6.35
CA GLN A 195 1.90 30.62 -5.47
C GLN A 195 1.36 32.01 -5.18
N LYS A 196 0.46 32.52 -6.03
CA LYS A 196 -0.04 33.89 -5.93
C LYS A 196 -1.43 34.03 -5.30
N GLN A 197 -2.19 32.93 -5.13
CA GLN A 197 -3.65 33.04 -4.95
C GLN A 197 -4.18 32.53 -3.59
N PHE A 198 -3.44 31.70 -2.85
CA PHE A 198 -3.93 31.10 -1.60
C PHE A 198 -3.02 31.36 -0.39
N ASP A 199 -3.58 31.28 0.81
CA ASP A 199 -2.81 31.17 2.06
C ASP A 199 -2.03 29.84 2.08
N PHE A 200 -0.84 29.83 1.46
CA PHE A 200 0.07 28.67 1.40
C PHE A 200 0.29 28.01 2.74
N ILE A 201 0.39 28.83 3.78
CA ILE A 201 0.59 28.37 5.15
C ILE A 201 -0.56 27.45 5.57
N LYS A 202 -1.81 27.79 5.23
CA LYS A 202 -2.99 26.98 5.57
C LYS A 202 -3.02 25.66 4.80
N VAL A 203 -2.69 25.67 3.51
CA VAL A 203 -2.58 24.45 2.69
C VAL A 203 -1.49 23.53 3.24
N TYR A 204 -0.33 24.09 3.58
CA TYR A 204 0.79 23.34 4.15
C TYR A 204 0.46 22.78 5.54
N GLN A 205 -0.23 23.53 6.39
CA GLN A 205 -0.71 23.04 7.69
C GLN A 205 -1.67 21.86 7.53
N ASN A 206 -2.60 21.93 6.57
CA ASN A 206 -3.49 20.83 6.25
C ASN A 206 -2.72 19.59 5.75
N LEU A 207 -1.68 19.79 4.93
CA LEU A 207 -0.77 18.72 4.51
C LEU A 207 0.00 18.10 5.68
N ALA A 208 0.47 18.92 6.63
CA ALA A 208 1.17 18.43 7.82
C ALA A 208 0.24 17.60 8.74
N ILE A 209 -1.03 17.99 8.87
CA ILE A 209 -2.04 17.19 9.59
C ILE A 209 -2.27 15.86 8.88
N LEU A 210 -2.34 15.90 7.55
CA LEU A 210 -2.54 14.72 6.73
C LEU A 210 -1.34 13.76 6.83
N GLU A 211 -0.11 14.27 6.75
CA GLU A 211 1.13 13.53 6.94
C GLU A 211 1.17 12.86 8.32
N LYS A 212 0.81 13.57 9.40
CA LYS A 212 0.74 12.97 10.75
C LYS A 212 -0.28 11.85 10.84
N SER A 213 -1.47 12.06 10.27
CA SER A 213 -2.54 11.05 10.24
C SER A 213 -2.09 9.81 9.46
N PHE A 214 -1.38 10.04 8.36
CA PHE A 214 -0.85 9.00 7.51
C PHE A 214 0.30 8.24 8.17
N ASN A 215 1.26 8.93 8.79
CA ASN A 215 2.32 8.30 9.56
C ASN A 215 1.76 7.47 10.72
N ALA A 216 0.76 7.96 11.44
CA ALA A 216 0.09 7.19 12.49
C ALA A 216 -0.58 5.92 11.94
N PHE A 217 -1.19 6.01 10.75
CA PHE A 217 -1.85 4.87 10.11
C PHE A 217 -0.87 3.84 9.50
N LEU A 218 0.21 4.31 8.86
CA LEU A 218 1.10 3.49 8.06
C LEU A 218 2.27 2.89 8.81
N SER A 219 2.79 3.63 9.79
CA SER A 219 4.06 3.29 10.44
C SER A 219 4.05 1.90 11.06
N GLU A 220 2.88 1.44 11.51
CA GLU A 220 2.76 0.17 12.22
C GLU A 220 2.69 -1.04 11.27
N LYS A 221 1.92 -0.98 10.17
CA LYS A 221 1.55 -2.19 9.41
C LYS A 221 1.97 -2.18 7.94
N LEU A 222 1.72 -1.08 7.23
CA LEU A 222 2.05 -1.03 5.80
C LEU A 222 3.56 -1.16 5.61
N ILE A 223 4.30 -0.45 6.43
CA ILE A 223 5.74 -0.39 6.34
C ILE A 223 6.36 -1.78 6.53
N ILE A 224 5.92 -2.56 7.52
CA ILE A 224 6.40 -3.92 7.71
C ILE A 224 6.15 -4.74 6.43
N MET A 225 4.97 -4.62 5.84
CA MET A 225 4.66 -5.33 4.59
C MET A 225 5.53 -4.88 3.40
N VAL A 226 5.74 -3.57 3.21
CA VAL A 226 6.50 -3.04 2.06
C VAL A 226 8.01 -3.24 2.22
N LEU A 227 8.55 -3.09 3.43
CA LEU A 227 9.99 -3.16 3.69
C LEU A 227 10.48 -4.57 4.03
N PHE A 228 9.60 -5.47 4.46
CA PHE A 228 9.95 -6.87 4.75
C PHE A 228 9.26 -7.84 3.81
N GLY A 229 7.93 -7.77 3.72
CA GLY A 229 7.12 -8.70 2.93
C GLY A 229 7.47 -8.70 1.43
N ASN A 230 7.50 -7.52 0.81
CA ASN A 230 7.81 -7.40 -0.62
C ASN A 230 9.23 -7.88 -0.97
N PRO A 231 10.30 -7.46 -0.25
CA PRO A 231 11.64 -7.98 -0.48
C PRO A 231 11.75 -9.49 -0.40
N VAL A 232 11.13 -10.11 0.61
CA VAL A 232 11.12 -11.57 0.74
C VAL A 232 10.47 -12.21 -0.49
N ILE A 233 9.28 -11.75 -0.89
CA ILE A 233 8.62 -12.24 -2.11
C ILE A 233 9.53 -12.05 -3.33
N GLN A 234 10.18 -10.88 -3.46
CA GLN A 234 11.05 -10.56 -4.58
C GLN A 234 12.28 -11.46 -4.65
N ILE A 235 12.95 -11.73 -3.53
CA ILE A 235 14.13 -12.60 -3.42
C ILE A 235 13.78 -14.01 -3.89
N PHE A 236 12.71 -14.60 -3.33
CA PHE A 236 12.32 -15.96 -3.68
C PHE A 236 11.74 -16.07 -5.10
N ALA A 237 11.04 -15.05 -5.58
CA ALA A 237 10.58 -15.00 -6.95
C ALA A 237 11.74 -14.90 -7.95
N LEU A 238 12.76 -14.08 -7.68
CA LEU A 238 13.95 -13.96 -8.51
C LEU A 238 14.75 -15.26 -8.55
N PHE A 239 14.98 -15.86 -7.37
CA PHE A 239 15.59 -17.18 -7.24
C PHE A 239 14.81 -18.24 -8.04
N GLY A 240 13.47 -18.28 -7.88
CA GLY A 240 12.58 -19.17 -8.62
C GLY A 240 12.73 -19.04 -10.15
N CYS A 241 12.73 -17.80 -10.66
CA CYS A 241 12.88 -17.51 -12.08
C CYS A 241 14.22 -18.01 -12.67
N ILE A 242 15.32 -17.82 -11.94
CA ILE A 242 16.66 -18.16 -12.44
C ILE A 242 16.95 -19.65 -12.26
N SER A 243 16.72 -20.18 -11.06
CA SER A 243 17.16 -21.52 -10.68
C SER A 243 16.31 -22.64 -11.26
N PHE A 244 15.09 -22.35 -11.76
CA PHE A 244 14.16 -23.38 -12.19
C PHE A 244 13.46 -23.10 -13.51
N ARG A 245 14.09 -22.29 -14.38
CA ARG A 245 13.53 -21.92 -15.69
C ARG A 245 13.15 -23.11 -16.58
N GLN A 246 13.90 -24.20 -16.51
CA GLN A 246 13.71 -25.38 -17.35
C GLN A 246 13.02 -26.54 -16.63
N GLU A 247 12.94 -26.50 -15.30
CA GLU A 247 12.46 -27.62 -14.49
C GLU A 247 10.92 -27.65 -14.40
N PHE A 248 10.24 -26.51 -14.62
CA PHE A 248 8.81 -26.39 -14.30
C PHE A 248 7.90 -26.20 -15.51
N PRO A 249 6.79 -26.96 -15.59
CA PRO A 249 5.77 -26.74 -16.60
C PRO A 249 4.97 -25.46 -16.31
N MET A 250 4.52 -24.82 -17.39
CA MET A 250 3.50 -23.77 -17.32
C MET A 250 2.15 -24.39 -16.90
N PRO A 251 1.28 -23.69 -16.14
CA PRO A 251 1.35 -22.28 -15.76
C PRO A 251 2.05 -22.00 -14.42
N GLY A 252 2.48 -23.03 -13.68
CA GLY A 252 3.03 -22.88 -12.33
C GLY A 252 4.25 -21.96 -12.28
N PHE A 253 5.13 -22.06 -13.29
CA PHE A 253 6.29 -21.18 -13.42
C PHE A 253 5.93 -19.69 -13.51
N LEU A 254 4.78 -19.33 -14.10
CA LEU A 254 4.36 -17.94 -14.33
C LEU A 254 4.15 -17.15 -13.03
N VAL A 255 3.97 -17.84 -11.90
CA VAL A 255 3.80 -17.22 -10.59
C VAL A 255 5.05 -16.45 -10.16
N PHE A 256 6.25 -16.95 -10.44
CA PHE A 256 7.50 -16.28 -10.06
C PHE A 256 7.71 -14.94 -10.76
N PRO A 257 7.72 -14.83 -12.11
CA PRO A 257 7.90 -13.55 -12.77
C PRO A 257 6.76 -12.57 -12.43
N LEU A 258 5.53 -13.07 -12.24
CA LEU A 258 4.41 -12.24 -11.82
C LEU A 258 4.67 -11.61 -10.45
N PHE A 259 5.06 -12.43 -9.46
CA PHE A 259 5.37 -11.94 -8.12
C PHE A 259 6.58 -11.02 -8.11
N LEU A 260 7.62 -11.33 -8.89
CA LEU A 260 8.80 -10.48 -9.04
C LEU A 260 8.43 -9.08 -9.54
N VAL A 261 7.65 -8.99 -10.62
CA VAL A 261 7.20 -7.70 -11.17
C VAL A 261 6.24 -7.01 -10.20
N ALA A 262 5.30 -7.74 -9.60
CA ALA A 262 4.31 -7.16 -8.69
C ALA A 262 4.95 -6.58 -7.42
N SER A 263 5.82 -7.34 -6.75
CA SER A 263 6.49 -6.89 -5.53
C SER A 263 7.50 -5.79 -5.84
N GLY A 264 8.35 -5.98 -6.85
CA GLY A 264 9.36 -5.00 -7.28
C GLY A 264 8.76 -3.65 -7.68
N MET A 265 7.77 -3.65 -8.57
CA MET A 265 7.10 -2.41 -9.00
C MET A 265 6.40 -1.71 -7.83
N SER A 266 5.75 -2.48 -6.94
CA SER A 266 5.06 -1.87 -5.80
C SER A 266 6.04 -1.26 -4.79
N SER A 267 7.18 -1.92 -4.50
CA SER A 267 8.20 -1.37 -3.62
C SER A 267 8.86 -0.13 -4.21
N ILE A 268 9.25 -0.16 -5.48
CA ILE A 268 9.87 0.99 -6.14
C ILE A 268 8.91 2.18 -6.12
N ILE A 269 7.67 2.01 -6.57
CA ILE A 269 6.72 3.12 -6.65
C ILE A 269 6.40 3.69 -5.26
N ILE A 270 6.10 2.84 -4.28
CA ILE A 270 5.73 3.31 -2.93
C ILE A 270 6.90 4.06 -2.28
N ILE A 271 8.12 3.52 -2.34
CA ILE A 271 9.29 4.10 -1.67
C ILE A 271 9.77 5.35 -2.41
N THR A 272 9.76 5.36 -3.75
CA THR A 272 10.10 6.56 -4.53
C THR A 272 9.09 7.69 -4.31
N LEU A 273 7.79 7.39 -4.22
CA LEU A 273 6.79 8.41 -3.87
C LEU A 273 7.07 8.97 -2.46
N ALA A 274 7.40 8.09 -1.50
CA ALA A 274 7.79 8.47 -0.14
C ALA A 274 8.99 9.41 -0.09
N SER A 275 10.04 9.11 -0.85
CA SER A 275 11.22 9.94 -0.89
C SER A 275 10.97 11.29 -1.58
N ARG A 276 10.17 11.29 -2.65
CA ARG A 276 9.80 12.53 -3.37
C ARG A 276 9.01 13.50 -2.50
N ILE A 277 8.12 13.05 -1.63
CA ILE A 277 7.42 13.95 -0.69
C ILE A 277 8.40 14.71 0.19
N ASN A 278 9.41 14.04 0.74
CA ASN A 278 10.39 14.70 1.59
C ASN A 278 11.25 15.71 0.80
N GLY A 279 11.70 15.34 -0.41
CA GLY A 279 12.41 16.28 -1.28
C GLY A 279 11.56 17.50 -1.62
N PHE A 280 10.34 17.26 -2.09
CA PHE A 280 9.43 18.30 -2.50
C PHE A 280 9.02 19.23 -1.35
N SER A 281 8.73 18.67 -0.17
CA SER A 281 8.38 19.46 1.00
C SER A 281 9.50 20.43 1.39
N ARG A 282 10.78 20.02 1.25
CA ARG A 282 11.93 20.92 1.47
C ARG A 282 11.98 22.04 0.44
N ASP A 283 11.78 21.70 -0.83
CA ASP A 283 11.83 22.67 -1.93
C ASP A 283 10.74 23.74 -1.77
N VAL A 284 9.52 23.33 -1.41
CA VAL A 284 8.41 24.24 -1.12
C VAL A 284 8.73 25.12 0.08
N LEU A 285 9.20 24.54 1.18
CA LEU A 285 9.47 25.30 2.39
C LEU A 285 10.58 26.33 2.17
N THR A 286 11.63 25.94 1.44
CA THR A 286 12.73 26.84 1.03
C THR A 286 12.24 27.95 0.10
N SER A 287 11.36 27.64 -0.85
CA SER A 287 10.80 28.62 -1.78
C SER A 287 9.88 29.61 -1.06
N LEU A 288 9.05 29.12 -0.13
CA LEU A 288 8.21 29.94 0.74
C LEU A 288 9.06 30.81 1.66
N GLU A 289 10.17 30.30 2.16
CA GLU A 289 11.08 31.05 3.03
C GLU A 289 11.65 32.24 2.26
N ARG A 290 12.20 32.02 1.07
CA ARG A 290 12.71 33.08 0.18
C ARG A 290 11.63 34.13 -0.16
N ALA A 291 10.42 33.68 -0.49
CA ALA A 291 9.32 34.60 -0.80
C ALA A 291 8.89 35.43 0.42
N THR A 292 8.81 34.79 1.60
CA THR A 292 8.40 35.45 2.85
C THR A 292 9.46 36.43 3.35
N PHE A 293 10.74 36.16 3.11
CA PHE A 293 11.83 37.10 3.45
C PHE A 293 11.73 38.43 2.70
N ASN A 294 11.24 38.40 1.47
CA ASN A 294 11.19 39.60 0.62
C ASN A 294 9.95 40.48 0.88
N GLN A 295 8.87 39.91 1.41
CA GLN A 295 7.55 40.59 1.46
C GLN A 295 6.78 40.42 2.78
N GLY A 296 7.26 39.58 3.70
CA GLY A 296 6.48 39.09 4.84
C GLY A 296 6.65 39.88 6.14
N THR A 297 5.59 39.91 6.95
CA THR A 297 5.65 40.37 8.33
C THR A 297 6.42 39.38 9.21
N LYS A 298 7.03 39.86 10.32
CA LYS A 298 7.75 39.02 11.29
C LYS A 298 6.93 37.82 11.79
N VAL A 299 5.60 37.94 11.81
CA VAL A 299 4.67 36.88 12.24
C VAL A 299 4.63 35.73 11.24
N LYS A 300 4.41 36.00 9.94
CA LYS A 300 4.37 34.95 8.90
C LYS A 300 5.68 34.17 8.83
N ARG A 301 6.81 34.84 9.05
CA ARG A 301 8.11 34.18 9.14
C ARG A 301 8.20 33.18 10.29
N ARG A 302 7.66 33.51 11.47
CA ARG A 302 7.63 32.59 12.62
C ARG A 302 6.73 31.39 12.36
N GLU A 303 5.59 31.59 11.72
CA GLU A 303 4.68 30.50 11.33
C GLU A 303 5.35 29.55 10.33
N LEU A 304 6.05 30.09 9.33
CA LEU A 304 6.77 29.26 8.36
C LEU A 304 7.92 28.48 9.00
N ILE A 305 8.67 29.09 9.93
CA ILE A 305 9.72 28.38 10.68
C ILE A 305 9.12 27.26 11.55
N ALA A 306 7.88 27.40 12.01
CA ALA A 306 7.19 26.35 12.75
C ALA A 306 6.71 25.18 11.86
N CYS A 307 6.65 25.37 10.54
CA CYS A 307 6.32 24.30 9.60
C CYS A 307 7.51 23.33 9.46
N ASN A 308 7.28 22.07 9.78
CA ASN A 308 8.27 21.02 9.60
C ASN A 308 8.22 20.45 8.18
N VAL A 309 9.36 20.00 7.68
CA VAL A 309 9.45 19.20 6.45
C VAL A 309 8.62 17.92 6.62
N LEU A 310 7.72 17.66 5.67
CA LEU A 310 6.87 16.47 5.62
C LEU A 310 7.73 15.25 5.36
N LYS A 311 7.65 14.23 6.22
CA LYS A 311 8.46 13.01 6.11
C LYS A 311 7.61 11.80 6.38
N ILE A 312 7.61 10.83 5.46
CA ILE A 312 7.03 9.53 5.77
C ILE A 312 8.01 8.75 6.64
N LYS A 313 7.61 8.53 7.89
CA LYS A 313 8.43 7.93 8.93
C LYS A 313 8.32 6.42 8.89
N PHE A 314 9.46 5.77 9.05
CA PHE A 314 9.61 4.35 9.30
C PHE A 314 10.24 4.15 10.68
N GLY A 315 9.39 3.94 11.70
CA GLY A 315 9.86 3.90 13.09
C GLY A 315 10.62 5.19 13.42
N PRO A 316 11.89 5.12 13.88
CA PRO A 316 12.72 6.30 14.10
C PRO A 316 13.32 6.90 12.82
N ASN A 317 13.31 6.16 11.70
CA ASN A 317 13.93 6.55 10.43
C ASN A 317 12.91 7.17 9.46
N PHE A 318 13.38 7.66 8.31
CA PHE A 318 12.53 8.13 7.20
C PHE A 318 13.03 7.55 5.87
N ILE A 319 12.16 7.52 4.87
CA ILE A 319 12.48 7.02 3.54
C ILE A 319 13.20 8.11 2.75
N ASP A 320 14.39 7.81 2.23
CA ASP A 320 15.19 8.69 1.39
C ASP A 320 15.18 8.22 -0.09
N ASN A 321 15.64 9.07 -1.00
CA ASN A 321 15.71 8.81 -2.44
C ASN A 321 16.61 7.62 -2.78
N ALA A 322 17.59 7.29 -1.94
CA ALA A 322 18.44 6.12 -2.11
C ALA A 322 17.76 4.81 -1.65
N THR A 323 16.73 4.87 -0.79
CA THR A 323 16.10 3.68 -0.21
C THR A 323 15.56 2.68 -1.25
N PRO A 324 14.90 3.08 -2.35
CA PRO A 324 14.45 2.13 -3.36
C PRO A 324 15.62 1.36 -3.98
N LEU A 325 16.71 2.04 -4.33
CA LEU A 325 17.89 1.43 -4.95
C LEU A 325 18.60 0.47 -3.99
N VAL A 326 18.78 0.88 -2.73
CA VAL A 326 19.36 0.03 -1.69
C VAL A 326 18.51 -1.22 -1.48
N LEU A 327 17.18 -1.08 -1.44
CA LEU A 327 16.27 -2.21 -1.27
C LEU A 327 16.32 -3.18 -2.45
N GLN A 328 16.35 -2.68 -3.68
CA GLN A 328 16.45 -3.52 -4.88
C GLN A 328 17.80 -4.24 -4.95
N ASN A 329 18.90 -3.54 -4.66
CA ASN A 329 20.23 -4.13 -4.58
C ASN A 329 20.29 -5.23 -3.52
N PHE A 330 19.69 -5.00 -2.35
CA PHE A 330 19.56 -6.03 -1.32
C PHE A 330 18.82 -7.27 -1.84
N CYS A 331 17.66 -7.10 -2.49
CA CYS A 331 16.90 -8.24 -3.02
C CYS A 331 17.69 -9.05 -4.07
N ILE A 332 18.39 -8.36 -4.97
CA ILE A 332 19.22 -9.00 -6.00
C ILE A 332 20.38 -9.77 -5.37
N ASN A 333 21.11 -9.14 -4.44
CA ASN A 333 22.26 -9.78 -3.79
C ASN A 333 21.85 -11.02 -3.00
N GLN A 334 20.75 -10.95 -2.24
CA GLN A 334 20.25 -12.12 -1.50
C GLN A 334 19.78 -13.24 -2.43
N ALA A 335 19.12 -12.91 -3.54
CA ALA A 335 18.75 -13.92 -4.53
C ALA A 335 19.99 -14.59 -5.17
N LEU A 336 21.02 -13.80 -5.50
CA LEU A 336 22.29 -14.33 -6.01
C LEU A 336 22.99 -15.22 -4.98
N SER A 337 22.99 -14.86 -3.69
CA SER A 337 23.51 -15.71 -2.63
C SER A 337 22.78 -17.06 -2.56
N LEU A 338 21.45 -17.08 -2.68
CA LEU A 338 20.69 -18.34 -2.74
C LEU A 338 21.02 -19.18 -3.98
N ILE A 339 21.26 -18.54 -5.13
CA ILE A 339 21.68 -19.22 -6.36
C ILE A 339 23.07 -19.87 -6.18
N LEU A 340 24.02 -19.12 -5.62
CA LEU A 340 25.37 -19.63 -5.35
C LEU A 340 25.35 -20.80 -4.35
N LEU A 341 24.52 -20.71 -3.31
CA LEU A 341 24.33 -21.81 -2.36
C LEU A 341 23.81 -23.07 -3.07
N LYS A 342 22.75 -22.96 -3.89
CA LYS A 342 22.24 -24.10 -4.69
C LYS A 342 23.32 -24.71 -5.60
N GLY A 343 24.18 -23.88 -6.20
CA GLY A 343 25.26 -24.33 -7.08
C GLY A 343 26.40 -25.04 -6.35
N SER A 344 26.60 -24.75 -5.07
CA SER A 344 27.68 -25.36 -4.26
C SER A 344 27.39 -26.79 -3.79
N GLY A 345 26.19 -27.32 -4.03
CA GLY A 345 25.81 -28.68 -3.64
C GLY A 345 25.54 -28.87 -2.13
N LEU A 346 25.50 -27.78 -1.37
CA LEU A 346 24.83 -27.70 -0.06
C LEU A 346 23.31 -27.61 -0.25
#